data_AF-A0A2N1RIJ5-F1
#
_entry.id   AF-A0A2N1RIJ5-F1
#
_cell.length_a   1.000
_cell.length_b   1.000
_cell.length_c   1.000
_cell.angle_alpha   90.00
_cell.angle_beta   90.00
_cell.angle_gamma   90.00
#
_symmetry.space_group_name_H-M   'P 1'
#
loop_
_entity.id
_entity.type
_entity.pdbx_description
1 polymer ?
#
loop_
_entity_poly.entity_id
_entity_poly.type
_entity_poly.pdbx_seq_one_letter_code
_entity_poly.pdbx_strand_id
1 'polypeptide(L)'
;MKNYQEKPNPELHIKELPSAERPREKLREKGSLALADTELLTIMIGSGTMKVPAPVLATRIMDFLDQRKPDEEVSVETLMVVDGMGLAKAALICAALELGRRRLPSKRKQIIFPSDAYPLVRHFGTRQQEHFLCISLNGAHEVVAVNVVSIGLVNHTLVHPRDVLPM
;
A
#
# COMPACT_ATOMS: atom_id res chain seq x y z
N MET A 1 -30.36 -19.39 7.30
CA MET A 1 -29.63 -20.08 6.21
C MET A 1 -28.25 -19.44 6.15
N LYS A 2 -27.20 -20.17 6.56
CA LYS A 2 -25.82 -19.66 6.52
C LYS A 2 -25.30 -19.81 5.09
N ASN A 3 -25.14 -18.70 4.38
CA ASN A 3 -24.40 -18.69 3.12
C ASN A 3 -22.92 -18.92 3.45
N TYR A 4 -22.49 -20.18 3.39
CA TYR A 4 -21.07 -20.50 3.29
C TYR A 4 -20.59 -19.90 1.97
N GLN A 5 -19.88 -18.77 2.03
CA GLN A 5 -19.02 -18.39 0.93
C GLN A 5 -17.85 -19.38 0.93
N GLU A 6 -17.97 -20.42 0.11
CA GLU A 6 -16.85 -21.29 -0.21
C GLU A 6 -15.74 -20.39 -0.75
N LYS A 7 -14.61 -20.35 -0.03
CA LYS A 7 -13.40 -19.72 -0.55
C LYS A 7 -13.04 -20.45 -1.84
N PRO A 8 -12.79 -19.74 -2.96
CA PRO A 8 -12.47 -20.39 -4.22
C PRO A 8 -11.25 -21.31 -4.01
N ASN A 9 -11.38 -22.58 -4.43
CA ASN A 9 -10.26 -23.51 -4.39
C ASN A 9 -9.13 -22.96 -5.29
N PRO A 10 -7.97 -22.57 -4.74
CA PRO A 10 -6.92 -21.92 -5.51
C PRO A 10 -6.33 -22.83 -6.60
N GLU A 11 -6.52 -24.15 -6.50
CA GLU A 11 -6.04 -25.13 -7.49
C GLU A 11 -6.87 -25.18 -8.79
N LEU A 12 -8.06 -24.58 -8.81
CA LEU A 12 -8.91 -24.57 -10.01
C LEU A 12 -8.45 -23.52 -11.01
N HIS A 13 -8.47 -23.87 -12.30
CA HIS A 13 -8.25 -22.89 -13.35
C HIS A 13 -9.44 -21.93 -13.39
N ILE A 14 -9.19 -20.63 -13.60
CA ILE A 14 -10.25 -19.60 -13.65
C ILE A 14 -11.39 -19.96 -14.60
N LYS A 15 -11.10 -20.68 -15.68
CA LYS A 15 -12.11 -21.12 -16.66
C LYS A 15 -13.12 -22.14 -16.09
N GLU A 16 -12.73 -22.89 -15.07
CA GLU A 16 -13.55 -23.91 -14.40
C GLU A 16 -14.51 -23.28 -13.38
N LEU A 17 -14.26 -22.04 -12.96
CA LEU A 17 -15.18 -21.30 -12.11
C LEU A 17 -16.46 -20.94 -12.87
N PRO A 18 -17.64 -20.97 -12.20
CA PRO A 18 -18.86 -20.37 -12.71
C PRO A 18 -18.60 -18.93 -13.16
N SER A 19 -19.23 -18.48 -14.24
CA SER A 19 -18.95 -17.16 -14.81
C SER A 19 -19.05 -16.01 -13.80
N ALA A 20 -20.00 -16.09 -12.86
CA ALA A 20 -20.20 -15.06 -11.83
C ALA A 20 -19.12 -15.02 -10.74
N GLU A 21 -18.33 -16.10 -10.60
CA GLU A 21 -17.23 -16.21 -9.63
C GLU A 21 -15.86 -16.01 -10.29
N ARG A 22 -15.80 -15.86 -11.62
CA ARG A 22 -14.56 -15.49 -12.30
C ARG A 22 -14.21 -14.05 -11.93
N PRO A 23 -12.95 -13.75 -11.54
CA PRO A 23 -12.63 -12.45 -10.95
C PRO A 23 -12.99 -11.24 -11.81
N ARG A 24 -12.75 -11.28 -13.13
CA ARG A 24 -13.03 -10.13 -14.02
C ARG A 24 -14.53 -9.89 -14.20
N GLU A 25 -15.29 -10.95 -14.34
CA GLU A 25 -16.75 -10.94 -14.46
C GLU A 25 -17.39 -10.49 -13.15
N LYS A 26 -16.92 -11.03 -12.01
CA LYS A 26 -17.31 -10.61 -10.67
C LYS A 26 -17.01 -9.13 -10.41
N LEU A 27 -15.84 -8.64 -10.82
CA LEU A 27 -15.47 -7.22 -10.75
C LEU A 27 -16.44 -6.35 -11.57
N ARG A 28 -16.81 -6.79 -12.77
CA ARG A 28 -17.76 -6.08 -13.64
C ARG A 28 -19.16 -6.02 -13.03
N GLU A 29 -19.62 -7.11 -12.41
CA GLU A 29 -21.00 -7.24 -11.94
C GLU A 29 -21.22 -6.72 -10.52
N LYS A 30 -20.26 -6.95 -9.63
CA LYS A 30 -20.37 -6.66 -8.19
C LYS A 30 -19.43 -5.55 -7.70
N GLY A 31 -18.52 -5.07 -8.55
CA GLY A 31 -17.52 -4.06 -8.21
C GLY A 31 -16.35 -4.60 -7.38
N SER A 32 -15.31 -3.78 -7.19
CA SER A 32 -14.05 -4.20 -6.55
C SER A 32 -14.21 -4.63 -5.09
N LEU A 33 -15.18 -4.09 -4.36
CA LEU A 33 -15.44 -4.41 -2.95
C LEU A 33 -15.93 -5.85 -2.73
N ALA A 34 -16.40 -6.53 -3.77
CA ALA A 34 -16.85 -7.92 -3.68
C ALA A 34 -15.72 -8.93 -3.87
N LEU A 35 -14.51 -8.48 -4.20
CA LEU A 35 -13.34 -9.33 -4.46
C LEU A 35 -12.45 -9.42 -3.22
N ALA A 36 -11.93 -10.62 -2.98
CA ALA A 36 -10.81 -10.80 -2.07
C ALA A 36 -9.52 -10.22 -2.67
N ASP A 37 -8.54 -9.92 -1.81
CA ASP A 37 -7.25 -9.37 -2.23
C ASP A 37 -6.54 -10.28 -3.24
N THR A 38 -6.62 -11.59 -3.06
CA THR A 38 -6.07 -12.58 -4.01
C THR A 38 -6.78 -12.53 -5.37
N GLU A 39 -8.08 -12.25 -5.42
CA GLU A 39 -8.84 -12.10 -6.67
C GLU A 39 -8.45 -10.80 -7.38
N LEU A 40 -8.28 -9.69 -6.64
CA LEU A 40 -7.77 -8.43 -7.18
C LEU A 40 -6.38 -8.63 -7.81
N LEU A 41 -5.49 -9.29 -7.09
CA LEU A 41 -4.13 -9.56 -7.56
C LEU A 41 -4.13 -10.52 -8.77
N THR A 42 -5.03 -11.52 -8.76
CA THR A 42 -5.25 -12.43 -9.90
C THR A 42 -5.63 -11.66 -11.17
N ILE A 43 -6.51 -10.66 -11.04
CA ILE A 43 -6.89 -9.80 -12.17
C ILE A 43 -5.68 -9.01 -12.68
N MET A 44 -4.90 -8.41 -11.76
CA MET A 44 -3.73 -7.61 -12.10
C MET A 44 -2.71 -8.45 -12.87
N ILE A 45 -2.25 -9.57 -12.32
CA ILE A 45 -1.23 -10.41 -13.01
C ILE A 45 -1.76 -11.04 -14.30
N GLY A 46 -3.08 -11.13 -14.45
CA GLY A 46 -3.80 -11.56 -15.65
C GLY A 46 -3.75 -13.06 -15.94
N SER A 47 -2.61 -13.71 -15.70
CA SER A 47 -2.42 -15.14 -15.94
C SER A 47 -1.40 -15.76 -14.96
N GLY A 48 -1.45 -17.08 -14.83
CA GLY A 48 -0.49 -17.88 -14.09
C GLY A 48 0.78 -18.15 -14.89
N THR A 49 1.47 -19.22 -14.57
CA THR A 49 2.50 -19.85 -15.41
C THR A 49 1.94 -21.14 -16.02
N MET A 50 2.76 -21.84 -16.80
CA MET A 50 2.41 -23.19 -17.28
C MET A 50 2.23 -24.20 -16.14
N LYS A 51 2.87 -23.97 -14.98
CA LYS A 51 2.86 -24.89 -13.83
C LYS A 51 1.97 -24.42 -12.68
N VAL A 52 1.71 -23.12 -12.59
CA VAL A 52 1.07 -22.48 -11.43
C VAL A 52 -0.13 -21.67 -11.91
N PRO A 53 -1.37 -22.03 -11.54
CA PRO A 53 -2.55 -21.23 -11.86
C PRO A 53 -2.46 -19.81 -11.31
N ALA A 54 -3.13 -18.85 -11.96
CA ALA A 54 -3.09 -17.44 -11.55
C ALA A 54 -3.54 -17.22 -10.09
N PRO A 55 -4.61 -17.85 -9.58
CA PRO A 55 -5.02 -17.71 -8.18
C PRO A 55 -3.94 -18.19 -7.20
N VAL A 56 -3.28 -19.33 -7.48
CA VAL A 56 -2.17 -19.84 -6.65
C VAL A 56 -1.00 -18.86 -6.66
N LEU A 57 -0.62 -18.35 -7.83
CA LEU A 57 0.47 -17.37 -7.95
C LEU A 57 0.12 -16.08 -7.18
N ALA A 58 -1.12 -15.61 -7.25
CA ALA A 58 -1.59 -14.46 -6.51
C ALA A 58 -1.46 -14.67 -4.98
N THR A 59 -1.85 -15.84 -4.46
CA THR A 59 -1.65 -16.18 -3.04
C THR A 59 -0.16 -16.14 -2.65
N ARG A 60 0.73 -16.73 -3.47
CA ARG A 60 2.18 -16.69 -3.19
C ARG A 60 2.74 -15.26 -3.13
N ILE A 61 2.25 -14.37 -3.98
CA ILE A 61 2.66 -12.96 -3.95
C ILE A 61 2.12 -12.27 -2.69
N MET A 62 0.87 -12.54 -2.28
CA MET A 62 0.32 -12.02 -1.03
C MET A 62 1.15 -12.49 0.17
N ASP A 63 1.44 -13.79 0.27
CA ASP A 63 2.27 -14.34 1.35
C ASP A 63 3.66 -13.71 1.39
N PHE A 64 4.26 -13.45 0.23
CA PHE A 64 5.55 -12.77 0.12
C PHE A 64 5.48 -11.31 0.60
N LEU A 65 4.40 -10.59 0.28
CA LEU A 65 4.19 -9.21 0.72
C LEU A 65 3.90 -9.13 2.23
N ASP A 66 3.09 -10.06 2.76
CA ASP A 66 2.70 -10.10 4.18
C ASP A 66 3.87 -10.40 5.12
N GLN A 67 4.89 -11.10 4.64
CA GLN A 67 6.12 -11.37 5.40
C GLN A 67 7.07 -10.16 5.49
N ARG A 68 6.83 -9.10 4.71
CA ARG A 68 7.67 -7.91 4.69
C ARG A 68 7.24 -6.91 5.76
N LYS A 69 8.18 -6.08 6.19
CA LYS A 69 7.86 -5.00 7.13
C LYS A 69 7.03 -3.93 6.41
N PRO A 70 6.10 -3.23 7.10
CA PRO A 70 5.25 -2.20 6.48
C PRO A 70 6.00 -1.08 5.75
N ASP A 71 7.24 -0.80 6.17
CA ASP A 71 8.09 0.25 5.62
C ASP A 71 9.17 -0.29 4.65
N GLU A 72 9.17 -1.59 4.36
CA GLU A 72 10.15 -2.22 3.48
C GLU A 72 9.76 -1.99 2.02
N GLU A 73 10.68 -1.43 1.24
CA GLU A 73 10.46 -1.17 -0.18
C GLU A 73 10.34 -2.50 -0.95
N VAL A 74 9.33 -2.59 -1.82
CA VAL A 74 9.11 -3.73 -2.71
C VAL A 74 9.63 -3.35 -4.10
N SER A 75 10.81 -3.84 -4.45
CA SER A 75 11.42 -3.63 -5.77
C SER A 75 11.03 -4.75 -6.75
N VAL A 76 11.26 -4.51 -8.05
CA VAL A 76 11.04 -5.51 -9.10
C VAL A 76 11.89 -6.76 -8.83
N GLU A 77 13.15 -6.57 -8.45
CA GLU A 77 14.11 -7.63 -8.15
C GLU A 77 13.62 -8.48 -6.97
N THR A 78 13.08 -7.85 -5.93
CA THR A 78 12.57 -8.57 -4.76
C THR A 78 11.35 -9.42 -5.12
N LEU A 79 10.43 -8.91 -5.95
CA LEU A 79 9.25 -9.68 -6.40
C LEU A 79 9.62 -10.81 -7.35
N MET A 80 10.66 -10.66 -8.16
CA MET A 80 11.13 -11.70 -9.08
C MET A 80 11.70 -12.94 -8.37
N VAL A 81 11.95 -12.88 -7.05
CA VAL A 81 12.30 -14.05 -6.23
C VAL A 81 11.12 -15.03 -6.12
N VAL A 82 9.88 -14.55 -6.28
CA VAL A 82 8.69 -15.42 -6.26
C VAL A 82 8.60 -16.21 -7.57
N ASP A 83 8.62 -17.54 -7.48
CA ASP A 83 8.51 -18.42 -8.66
C ASP A 83 7.23 -18.13 -9.45
N GLY A 84 7.41 -17.74 -10.72
CA GLY A 84 6.35 -17.32 -11.64
C GLY A 84 6.17 -15.80 -11.79
N MET A 85 6.95 -14.99 -11.09
CA MET A 85 7.03 -13.53 -11.25
C MET A 85 8.14 -13.13 -12.21
N GLY A 86 7.84 -13.10 -13.50
CA GLY A 86 8.72 -12.47 -14.48
C GLY A 86 8.68 -10.93 -14.42
N LEU A 87 9.62 -10.28 -15.13
CA LEU A 87 9.76 -8.82 -15.17
C LEU A 87 8.43 -8.07 -15.38
N ALA A 88 7.61 -8.52 -16.33
CA ALA A 88 6.34 -7.86 -16.65
C ALA A 88 5.35 -7.85 -15.47
N LYS A 89 5.21 -8.97 -14.75
CA LYS A 89 4.30 -9.07 -13.60
C LYS A 89 4.85 -8.32 -12.39
N ALA A 90 6.16 -8.42 -12.14
CA ALA A 90 6.82 -7.69 -11.07
C ALA A 90 6.71 -6.17 -11.26
N ALA A 91 7.03 -5.67 -12.46
CA ALA A 91 6.89 -4.25 -12.80
C ALA A 91 5.45 -3.76 -12.66
N LEU A 92 4.46 -4.58 -13.07
CA LEU A 92 3.05 -4.24 -12.92
C LEU A 92 2.65 -4.04 -11.45
N ILE A 93 3.07 -4.94 -10.55
CA ILE A 93 2.74 -4.84 -9.13
C ILE A 93 3.43 -3.63 -8.51
N CYS A 94 4.73 -3.41 -8.77
CA CYS A 94 5.43 -2.21 -8.29
C CYS A 94 4.74 -0.92 -8.77
N ALA A 95 4.36 -0.86 -10.05
CA ALA A 95 3.65 0.29 -10.61
C ALA A 95 2.27 0.49 -9.97
N ALA A 96 1.53 -0.59 -9.70
CA ALA A 96 0.22 -0.54 -9.04
C ALA A 96 0.32 -0.04 -7.60
N LEU A 97 1.30 -0.52 -6.83
CA LEU A 97 1.56 -0.08 -5.46
C LEU A 97 1.93 1.41 -5.41
N GLU A 98 2.84 1.85 -6.27
CA GLU A 98 3.25 3.26 -6.35
C GLU A 98 2.11 4.16 -6.84
N LEU A 99 1.31 3.71 -7.81
CA LEU A 99 0.12 4.43 -8.26
C LEU A 99 -0.90 4.55 -7.13
N GLY A 100 -1.13 3.48 -6.38
CA GLY A 100 -1.95 3.47 -5.18
C GLY A 100 -1.45 4.51 -4.18
N ARG A 101 -0.15 4.52 -3.88
CA ARG A 101 0.48 5.51 -2.99
C ARG A 101 0.29 6.96 -3.46
N ARG A 102 0.31 7.21 -4.79
CA ARG A 102 0.13 8.56 -5.37
C ARG A 102 -1.32 9.01 -5.51
N ARG A 103 -2.26 8.08 -5.72
CA ARG A 103 -3.65 8.38 -6.10
C ARG A 103 -4.65 8.11 -4.99
N LEU A 104 -4.35 7.16 -4.11
CA LEU A 104 -5.14 6.89 -2.93
C LEU A 104 -4.50 7.68 -1.80
N PRO A 105 -5.17 8.69 -1.23
CA PRO A 105 -4.71 9.24 0.02
C PRO A 105 -4.61 8.05 0.98
N SER A 106 -3.41 7.81 1.52
CA SER A 106 -3.26 6.93 2.69
C SER A 106 -4.36 7.37 3.65
N LYS A 107 -5.17 6.45 4.23
CA LYS A 107 -6.08 6.81 5.32
C LYS A 107 -5.27 7.72 6.24
N ARG A 108 -5.54 9.02 6.19
CA ARG A 108 -4.59 10.00 6.72
C ARG A 108 -4.49 9.65 8.18
N LYS A 109 -3.28 9.40 8.67
CA LYS A 109 -3.09 9.10 10.09
C LYS A 109 -3.73 10.26 10.85
N GLN A 110 -4.79 9.96 11.60
CA GLN A 110 -5.37 10.94 12.48
C GLN A 110 -4.43 11.10 13.66
N ILE A 111 -4.18 12.34 14.07
CA ILE A 111 -3.50 12.62 15.33
C ILE A 111 -4.61 12.89 16.35
N ILE A 112 -4.93 11.88 17.14
CA ILE A 112 -5.88 11.99 18.25
C ILE A 112 -5.10 12.19 19.55
N PHE A 113 -3.95 11.54 19.68
CA PHE A 113 -3.04 11.65 20.81
C PHE A 113 -1.63 12.05 20.36
N PRO A 114 -0.82 12.69 21.23
CA PRO A 114 0.57 13.04 20.90
C PRO A 114 1.42 11.84 20.42
N SER A 115 1.13 10.63 20.89
CA SER A 115 1.77 9.40 20.44
C SER A 115 1.60 9.11 18.95
N ASP A 116 0.51 9.57 18.34
CA ASP A 116 0.21 9.34 16.92
C ASP A 116 1.13 10.16 16.02
N ALA A 117 1.67 11.27 16.53
CA ALA A 117 2.63 12.11 15.83
C ALA A 117 4.03 11.49 15.76
N TYR A 118 4.43 10.70 16.76
CA TYR A 118 5.79 10.18 16.87
C TYR A 118 6.23 9.34 15.65
N PRO A 119 5.44 8.38 15.14
CA PRO A 119 5.79 7.65 13.92
C PRO A 119 6.01 8.53 12.69
N LEU A 120 5.38 9.72 12.63
CA LEU A 120 5.50 10.64 11.50
C LEU A 120 6.85 11.37 11.50
N VAL A 121 7.42 11.61 12.69
CA VAL A 121 8.63 12.43 12.86
C VAL A 121 9.85 11.65 13.35
N ARG A 122 9.70 10.36 13.73
CA ARG A 122 10.78 9.54 14.32
C ARG A 122 12.08 9.52 13.50
N HIS A 123 11.99 9.62 12.18
CA HIS A 123 13.14 9.57 11.27
C HIS A 123 13.98 10.86 11.28
N PHE A 124 13.51 11.94 11.90
CA PHE A 124 14.30 13.14 12.16
C PHE A 124 15.17 13.02 13.43
N GLY A 125 14.86 12.09 14.33
CA GLY A 125 15.58 11.93 15.60
C GLY A 125 17.05 11.48 15.44
N THR A 126 17.45 11.01 14.26
CA THR A 126 18.84 10.62 13.95
C THR A 126 19.60 11.68 13.16
N ARG A 127 19.00 12.85 12.88
CA ARG A 127 19.66 13.92 12.13
C ARG A 127 20.66 14.67 13.01
N GLN A 128 21.78 15.09 12.41
CA GLN A 128 22.85 15.80 13.11
C GLN A 128 22.56 17.28 13.39
N GLN A 129 21.46 17.82 12.84
CA GLN A 129 21.05 19.21 13.01
C GLN A 129 19.64 19.24 13.60
N GLU A 130 19.34 20.27 14.38
CA GLU A 130 17.98 20.49 14.90
C GLU A 130 17.01 20.76 13.75
N HIS A 131 15.77 20.30 13.87
CA HIS A 131 14.72 20.55 12.88
C HIS A 131 13.46 21.02 13.61
N PHE A 132 12.89 22.13 13.15
CA PHE A 132 11.54 22.53 13.54
C PHE A 132 10.55 22.00 12.51
N LEU A 133 9.63 21.15 12.97
CA LEU A 133 8.65 20.47 12.13
C LEU A 133 7.25 21.04 12.37
N CYS A 134 6.47 21.18 11.31
CA CYS A 134 5.05 21.49 11.38
C CYS A 134 4.24 20.35 10.77
N ILE A 135 3.32 19.79 11.55
CA ILE A 135 2.33 18.81 11.06
C ILE A 135 1.01 19.53 10.85
N SER A 136 0.60 19.69 9.59
CA SER A 136 -0.66 20.33 9.24
C SER A 136 -1.78 19.30 9.28
N LEU A 137 -2.88 19.62 9.96
CA LEU A 137 -4.08 18.78 10.08
C LEU A 137 -5.27 19.44 9.40
N ASN A 138 -6.24 18.66 8.93
CA ASN A 138 -7.56 19.17 8.55
C ASN A 138 -8.53 19.16 9.75
N GLY A 139 -9.78 19.60 9.53
CA GLY A 139 -10.82 19.62 10.57
C GLY A 139 -11.22 18.25 11.13
N ALA A 140 -10.79 17.15 10.52
CA ALA A 140 -10.98 15.77 11.00
C ALA A 140 -9.72 15.19 11.66
N HIS A 141 -8.75 16.06 12.02
CA HIS A 141 -7.46 15.71 12.64
C HIS A 141 -6.56 14.84 11.76
N GLU A 142 -6.83 14.80 10.47
CA GLU A 142 -6.07 14.01 9.53
C GLU A 142 -4.83 14.77 9.05
N VAL A 143 -3.69 14.08 9.01
CA VAL A 143 -2.42 14.67 8.52
C VAL A 143 -2.54 15.06 7.05
N VAL A 144 -2.42 16.37 6.80
CA VAL A 144 -2.35 16.98 5.46
C VAL A 144 -0.91 16.98 4.97
N ALA A 145 0.05 17.37 5.83
CA ALA A 145 1.47 17.45 5.50
C ALA A 145 2.35 17.43 6.76
N VAL A 146 3.61 17.03 6.61
CA VAL A 146 4.68 17.18 7.60
C VAL A 146 5.80 17.97 6.93
N ASN A 147 6.01 19.22 7.36
CA ASN A 147 6.96 20.15 6.75
C ASN A 147 8.12 20.45 7.71
N VAL A 148 9.32 20.54 7.17
CA VAL A 148 10.46 21.15 7.88
C VAL A 148 10.34 22.66 7.67
N VAL A 149 10.04 23.40 8.73
CA VAL A 149 9.90 24.86 8.67
C VAL A 149 11.27 25.53 8.76
N SER A 150 12.15 24.97 9.60
CA SER A 150 13.48 25.50 9.82
C SER A 150 14.43 24.38 10.22
N ILE A 151 15.70 24.57 9.87
CA ILE A 151 16.81 23.70 10.28
C ILE A 151 17.71 24.56 11.16
N GLY A 152 18.10 24.02 12.30
CA GLY A 152 18.90 24.70 13.29
C GLY A 152 20.24 25.15 12.72
N LEU A 153 20.64 26.35 13.13
CA LEU A 153 21.98 26.87 12.92
C LEU A 153 22.89 26.35 14.05
N VAL A 154 24.03 27.00 14.28
CA VAL A 154 25.07 26.50 15.20
C VAL A 154 24.57 26.34 16.65
N ASN A 155 23.61 27.14 17.11
CA ASN A 155 23.14 27.14 18.50
C ASN A 155 21.65 27.46 18.72
N HIS A 156 20.88 27.69 17.65
CA HIS A 156 19.45 27.96 17.74
C HIS A 156 18.74 27.68 16.42
N THR A 157 17.44 27.42 16.49
CA THR A 157 16.55 27.29 15.34
C THR A 157 15.62 28.50 15.28
N LEU A 158 15.78 29.37 14.28
CA LEU A 158 14.90 30.53 14.06
C LEU A 158 13.60 30.09 13.39
N VAL A 159 12.46 30.53 13.94
CA VAL A 159 11.13 30.26 13.40
C VAL A 159 10.28 31.52 13.50
N HIS A 160 9.77 32.03 12.38
CA HIS A 160 8.79 33.11 12.39
C HIS A 160 7.37 32.55 12.21
N PRO A 161 6.32 33.08 12.87
CA PRO A 161 4.95 32.56 12.72
C PRO A 161 4.46 32.44 11.27
N ARG A 162 4.87 33.38 10.40
CA ARG A 162 4.61 33.34 8.94
C ARG A 162 5.16 32.10 8.24
N ASP A 163 6.24 31.51 8.77
CA ASP A 163 6.89 30.33 8.19
C ASP A 163 6.13 29.04 8.56
N VAL A 164 5.36 29.09 9.66
CA VAL A 164 4.52 27.98 10.15
C VAL A 164 3.09 28.07 9.60
N LEU A 165 2.56 29.29 9.47
CA LEU A 165 1.22 29.59 8.97
C LEU A 165 1.32 30.43 7.69
N PRO A 166 1.56 29.80 6.52
CA PRO A 166 1.45 30.51 5.25
C PRO A 166 -0.01 30.92 5.06
N MET A 167 -0.27 32.23 4.97
CA MET A 167 -1.57 32.79 4.55
C MET A 167 -1.87 32.44 3.09
#